data_AF-A0A2N1M555-F1
#
_entry.id   AF-A0A2N1M555-F1
#
_cell.length_a   1.000
_cell.length_b   1.000
_cell.length_c   1.000
_cell.angle_alpha   90.00
_cell.angle_beta   90.00
_cell.angle_gamma   90.00
#
_symmetry.space_group_name_H-M   'P 1'
#
loop_
_entity.id
_entity.type
_entity.pdbx_description
1 polymer ?
#
loop_
_entity_poly.entity_id
_entity_poly.type
_entity_poly.pdbx_seq_one_letter_code
_entity_poly.pdbx_strand_id
1 'polypeptide(L)'
;MSDALWASCSKRNIDTNLIYNLDSKFELQPNIGKIHRIEKDLIIGPNGGKIGLIFQDLAFSYYISEMAIKNLSEEMGISEEEYKNMTEKDLVEEFKQTSTECVHFRFWAQKQLS
;
A
#
# COMPACT_ATOMS: atom_id res chain seq x y z
N MET A 1 10.88 -6.00 6.07
CA MET A 1 10.18 -5.64 4.82
C MET A 1 9.69 -4.20 4.82
N SER A 2 9.00 -3.74 5.88
CA SER A 2 8.47 -2.37 5.97
C SER A 2 9.53 -1.26 5.83
N ASP A 3 10.69 -1.40 6.48
CA ASP A 3 11.76 -0.39 6.38
C ASP A 3 12.33 -0.27 4.96
N ALA A 4 12.52 -1.40 4.28
CA ALA A 4 12.95 -1.43 2.88
C ALA A 4 11.90 -0.79 1.95
N LEU A 5 10.61 -0.99 2.22
CA LEU A 5 9.54 -0.32 1.49
C LEU A 5 9.62 1.20 1.67
N TRP A 6 9.80 1.69 2.89
CA TRP A 6 9.92 3.12 3.17
C TRP A 6 11.17 3.73 2.56
N ALA A 7 12.32 3.05 2.65
CA ALA A 7 13.56 3.46 2.00
C ALA A 7 13.39 3.54 0.48
N SER A 8 12.78 2.52 -0.14
CA SER A 8 12.50 2.50 -1.58
C SER A 8 11.54 3.63 -2.01
N CYS A 9 10.51 3.92 -1.23
CA CYS A 9 9.62 5.07 -1.47
C CYS A 9 10.38 6.39 -1.40
N SER A 10 11.21 6.57 -0.38
CA SER A 10 12.04 7.77 -0.21
C SER A 10 13.00 7.98 -1.37
N LYS A 11 13.72 6.94 -1.82
CA LYS A 11 14.63 7.03 -2.99
C LYS A 11 13.90 7.38 -4.30
N ARG A 12 12.63 7.00 -4.41
CA ARG A 12 11.77 7.33 -5.56
C ARG A 12 11.06 8.68 -5.43
N ASN A 13 11.38 9.47 -4.40
CA ASN A 13 10.70 10.73 -4.07
C ASN A 13 9.18 10.57 -3.90
N ILE A 14 8.73 9.42 -3.41
CA ILE A 14 7.33 9.19 -3.07
C ILE A 14 7.08 9.80 -1.69
N ASP A 15 6.27 10.86 -1.65
CA ASP A 15 5.79 11.44 -0.40
C ASP A 15 4.70 10.56 0.20
N THR A 16 5.10 9.72 1.16
CA THR A 16 4.21 8.79 1.86
C THR A 16 3.23 9.52 2.79
N ASN A 17 3.52 10.77 3.16
CA ASN A 17 2.64 11.60 3.97
C ASN A 17 1.61 12.36 3.12
N LEU A 18 1.75 12.33 1.78
CA LEU A 18 0.82 13.01 0.87
C LEU A 18 -0.61 12.53 1.08
N ILE A 19 -0.81 11.24 1.37
CA ILE A 19 -2.14 10.65 1.56
C ILE A 19 -2.96 11.39 2.63
N TYR A 20 -2.31 11.87 3.68
CA TYR A 20 -2.97 12.57 4.80
C TYR A 20 -3.42 13.99 4.44
N ASN A 21 -2.85 14.57 3.37
CA ASN A 21 -3.10 15.95 2.93
C ASN A 21 -3.71 16.02 1.52
N LEU A 22 -4.18 14.88 0.97
CA LEU A 22 -4.72 14.80 -0.39
C LEU A 22 -6.00 15.61 -0.56
N ASP A 23 -6.84 15.67 0.47
CA ASP A 23 -8.05 16.50 0.50
C ASP A 23 -7.74 17.97 0.19
N SER A 24 -6.75 18.54 0.88
CA SER A 24 -6.28 19.91 0.67
C SER A 24 -5.77 20.12 -0.76
N LYS A 25 -5.14 19.11 -1.37
CA LYS A 25 -4.67 19.20 -2.76
C LYS A 25 -5.82 19.18 -3.76
N PHE A 26 -6.87 18.40 -3.49
CA PHE A 26 -8.06 18.37 -4.35
C PHE A 26 -8.90 19.64 -4.22
N GLU A 27 -9.01 20.22 -3.03
CA GLU A 27 -9.74 21.49 -2.80
C GLU A 27 -9.14 22.68 -3.56
N LEU A 28 -7.85 22.64 -3.90
CA LEU A 28 -7.19 23.66 -4.73
C LEU A 28 -7.58 23.55 -6.22
N GLN A 29 -8.25 22.48 -6.65
CA GLN A 29 -8.63 22.28 -8.05
C GLN A 29 -10.00 22.92 -8.33
N PRO A 30 -10.09 23.90 -9.24
CA PRO A 30 -11.32 24.69 -9.44
C PRO A 30 -12.50 23.90 -10.00
N ASN A 31 -12.24 22.70 -10.56
CA ASN A 31 -13.23 21.82 -11.17
C ASN A 31 -13.61 20.63 -10.29
N ILE A 32 -13.09 20.54 -9.07
CA ILE A 32 -13.45 19.48 -8.13
C ILE A 32 -14.41 20.06 -7.09
N GLY A 33 -15.56 19.40 -6.93
CA GLY A 33 -16.52 19.76 -5.90
C GLY A 33 -16.05 19.37 -4.49
N LYS A 34 -17.00 19.28 -3.56
CA LYS A 34 -16.70 18.84 -2.19
C LYS A 34 -16.01 17.48 -2.17
N ILE A 35 -14.87 17.41 -1.47
CA ILE A 35 -14.14 16.17 -1.25
C ILE A 35 -14.76 15.42 -0.08
N HIS A 36 -14.93 14.13 -0.27
CA HIS A 36 -15.29 13.20 0.79
C HIS A 36 -14.15 12.23 1.01
N ARG A 37 -13.89 11.93 2.29
CA ARG A 37 -12.86 10.99 2.73
C ARG A 37 -13.48 10.00 3.70
N ILE A 38 -13.13 8.73 3.55
CA ILE A 38 -13.29 7.71 4.58
C ILE A 38 -11.94 7.10 4.84
N GLU A 39 -11.67 6.87 6.12
CA GLU A 39 -10.53 6.14 6.63
C GLU A 39 -11.05 4.88 7.32
N LYS A 40 -10.40 3.76 7.06
CA LYS A 40 -10.79 2.49 7.64
C LYS A 40 -9.58 1.60 7.86
N ASP A 41 -9.45 1.10 9.07
CA ASP A 41 -8.48 0.07 9.40
C ASP A 41 -8.97 -1.28 8.87
N LEU A 42 -8.06 -1.99 8.19
CA LEU A 42 -8.30 -3.29 7.62
C LEU A 42 -7.22 -4.24 8.12
N ILE A 43 -7.64 -5.40 8.62
CA ILE A 43 -6.72 -6.50 8.89
C ILE A 43 -6.43 -7.20 7.57
N ILE A 44 -5.15 -7.34 7.23
CA ILE A 44 -4.71 -8.06 6.04
C ILE A 44 -4.78 -9.57 6.29
N GLY A 45 -5.21 -10.31 5.27
CA GLY A 45 -5.22 -11.76 5.27
C GLY A 45 -6.47 -12.38 5.90
N PRO A 46 -6.42 -13.69 6.24
CA PRO A 46 -7.61 -14.45 6.63
C PRO A 46 -8.29 -13.91 7.89
N ASN A 47 -7.54 -13.30 8.80
CA ASN A 47 -8.07 -12.69 10.03
C ASN A 47 -8.95 -11.46 9.75
N GLY A 48 -8.78 -10.81 8.58
CA GLY A 48 -9.65 -9.72 8.10
C GLY A 48 -10.87 -10.19 7.30
N GLY A 49 -11.13 -11.50 7.26
CA GLY A 49 -12.21 -12.09 6.48
C GLY A 49 -12.07 -11.82 4.98
N LYS A 50 -13.20 -11.74 4.26
CA LYS A 50 -13.19 -11.60 2.79
C LYS A 50 -12.44 -10.36 2.29
N ILE A 51 -12.57 -9.24 3.00
CA ILE A 51 -11.89 -7.99 2.62
C ILE A 51 -10.39 -8.11 2.86
N GLY A 52 -9.98 -8.69 4.00
CA GLY A 52 -8.57 -8.94 4.32
C GLY A 52 -7.88 -9.83 3.28
N LEU A 53 -8.57 -10.86 2.79
CA LEU A 53 -8.05 -11.74 1.73
C LEU A 53 -7.86 -10.99 0.40
N ILE A 54 -8.85 -10.20 -0.03
CA ILE A 54 -8.72 -9.38 -1.25
C ILE A 54 -7.55 -8.41 -1.12
N PHE A 55 -7.38 -7.81 0.06
CA PHE A 55 -6.28 -6.88 0.29
C PHE A 55 -4.91 -7.60 0.33
N GLN A 56 -4.85 -8.81 0.89
CA GLN A 56 -3.67 -9.66 0.82
C GLN A 56 -3.28 -9.93 -0.65
N ASP A 57 -4.23 -10.30 -1.51
CA ASP A 57 -3.95 -10.55 -2.93
C ASP A 57 -3.41 -9.29 -3.64
N LEU A 58 -3.97 -8.12 -3.33
CA LEU A 58 -3.50 -6.83 -3.86
C LEU A 58 -2.08 -6.51 -3.37
N ALA A 59 -1.81 -6.62 -2.07
CA ALA A 59 -0.51 -6.38 -1.49
C ALA A 59 0.54 -7.35 -2.08
N PHE A 60 0.19 -8.63 -2.16
CA PHE A 60 1.03 -9.66 -2.73
C PHE A 60 1.37 -9.37 -4.19
N SER A 61 0.37 -8.98 -5.00
CA SER A 61 0.58 -8.62 -6.41
C SER A 61 1.58 -7.48 -6.60
N TYR A 62 1.61 -6.51 -5.68
CA TYR A 62 2.62 -5.47 -5.66
C TYR A 62 3.99 -6.05 -5.31
N TYR A 63 4.10 -6.82 -4.22
CA TYR A 63 5.38 -7.32 -3.73
C TYR A 63 6.07 -8.30 -4.69
N ILE A 64 5.32 -9.03 -5.52
CA ILE A 64 5.88 -9.91 -6.55
C ILE A 64 6.10 -9.22 -7.91
N SER A 65 5.81 -7.93 -8.03
CA SER A 65 6.09 -7.19 -9.27
C SER A 65 7.59 -7.09 -9.51
N GLU A 66 8.04 -7.12 -10.78
CA GLU A 66 9.46 -7.02 -11.12
C GLU A 66 10.13 -5.79 -10.52
N MET A 67 9.42 -4.66 -10.53
CA MET A 67 9.87 -3.42 -9.90
C MET A 67 10.07 -3.59 -8.39
N ALA A 68 9.11 -4.18 -7.68
CA ALA A 68 9.19 -4.34 -6.24
C ALA A 68 10.28 -5.34 -5.87
N ILE A 69 10.38 -6.47 -6.56
CA ILE A 69 11.42 -7.47 -6.36
C ILE A 69 12.80 -6.81 -6.44
N LYS A 70 13.09 -6.15 -7.57
CA LYS A 70 14.39 -5.52 -7.80
C LYS A 70 14.72 -4.47 -6.74
N ASN A 71 13.79 -3.53 -6.52
CA ASN A 71 14.05 -2.41 -5.62
C ASN A 71 14.14 -2.86 -4.16
N LEU A 72 13.24 -3.73 -3.71
CA LEU A 72 13.17 -4.14 -2.31
C LEU A 72 14.25 -5.16 -1.97
N SER A 73 14.64 -6.06 -2.87
CA SER A 73 15.79 -6.93 -2.65
C SER A 73 17.09 -6.13 -2.52
N GLU A 74 17.27 -5.10 -3.36
CA GLU A 74 18.42 -4.18 -3.29
C GLU A 74 18.45 -3.41 -1.96
N GLU A 75 17.31 -2.82 -1.53
CA GLU A 75 17.22 -2.16 -0.22
C GLU A 75 17.52 -3.10 0.95
N MET A 76 17.13 -4.36 0.84
CA MET A 76 17.32 -5.38 1.88
C MET A 76 18.73 -6.00 1.85
N GLY A 77 19.52 -5.76 0.81
CA GLY A 77 20.84 -6.36 0.65
C GLY A 77 20.80 -7.87 0.40
N ILE A 78 19.71 -8.38 -0.18
CA ILE A 78 19.49 -9.81 -0.48
C ILE A 78 19.31 -10.02 -1.98
N SER A 79 19.37 -11.29 -2.43
CA SER A 79 19.10 -11.63 -3.83
C SER A 79 17.61 -11.51 -4.17
N GLU A 80 17.28 -11.29 -5.45
CA GLU A 80 15.88 -11.29 -5.92
C GLU A 80 15.18 -12.64 -5.66
N GLU A 81 15.91 -13.75 -5.77
CA GLU A 81 15.40 -15.10 -5.50
C GLU A 81 15.08 -15.29 -4.02
N GLU A 82 15.96 -14.82 -3.13
CA GLU A 82 15.74 -14.84 -1.68
C GLU A 82 14.54 -13.96 -1.29
N TYR A 83 14.42 -12.77 -1.88
CA TYR A 83 13.27 -11.89 -1.66
C TYR A 83 11.95 -12.53 -2.12
N LYS A 84 11.92 -13.20 -3.28
CA LYS A 84 10.75 -13.93 -3.76
C LYS A 84 10.36 -15.04 -2.79
N ASN A 85 11.32 -15.85 -2.35
CA ASN A 85 11.07 -16.93 -1.40
C ASN A 85 10.47 -16.40 -0.08
N MET A 86 11.03 -15.32 0.46
CA MET A 86 10.53 -14.65 1.67
C MET A 86 9.10 -14.12 1.45
N THR A 87 8.82 -13.52 0.30
CA THR A 87 7.49 -12.98 -0.01
C THR A 87 6.45 -14.10 -0.17
N GLU A 88 6.76 -15.14 -0.94
CA GLU A 88 5.82 -16.21 -1.28
C GLU A 88 5.52 -17.15 -0.10
N LYS A 89 6.47 -17.32 0.82
CA LYS A 89 6.33 -18.25 1.95
C LYS A 89 6.10 -17.51 3.25
N ASP A 90 7.05 -16.67 3.65
CA ASP A 90 7.10 -16.13 5.00
C ASP A 90 6.03 -15.06 5.20
N LEU A 91 5.88 -14.13 4.25
CA LEU A 91 4.88 -13.06 4.34
C LEU A 91 3.44 -13.59 4.31
N VAL A 92 3.17 -14.59 3.46
CA VAL A 92 1.84 -15.22 3.38
C VAL A 92 1.50 -15.93 4.68
N GLU A 93 2.49 -16.58 5.30
CA GLU A 93 2.29 -17.25 6.58
C GLU A 93 2.13 -16.25 7.73
N GLU A 94 2.88 -15.15 7.73
CA GLU A 94 2.76 -14.06 8.69
C GLU A 94 1.34 -13.47 8.70
N PHE A 95 0.71 -13.28 7.55
CA PHE A 95 -0.69 -12.82 7.47
C PHE A 95 -1.71 -13.79 8.07
N LYS A 96 -1.39 -15.10 8.15
CA LYS A 96 -2.27 -16.07 8.82
C LYS A 96 -2.11 -16.01 10.33
N GLN A 97 -0.87 -15.81 10.80
CA GLN A 97 -0.52 -15.88 12.22
C GLN A 97 -0.75 -14.56 12.96
N THR A 98 -0.74 -13.44 12.23
CA THR A 98 -0.85 -12.09 12.79
C THR A 98 -2.13 -11.39 12.35
N SER A 99 -2.44 -10.28 13.02
CA SER A 99 -3.49 -9.35 12.60
C SER A 99 -2.85 -8.07 12.09
N THR A 100 -2.06 -8.17 11.02
CA THR A 100 -1.40 -6.99 10.43
C THR A 100 -2.46 -5.99 9.97
N GLU A 101 -2.45 -4.79 10.55
CA GLU A 101 -3.39 -3.72 10.23
C GLU A 101 -2.84 -2.81 9.13
N CYS A 102 -3.73 -2.37 8.24
CA CYS A 102 -3.45 -1.37 7.22
C CYS A 102 -4.57 -0.33 7.19
N VAL A 103 -4.17 0.95 7.15
CA VAL A 103 -5.11 2.06 7.04
C VAL A 103 -5.45 2.28 5.57
N HIS A 104 -6.72 2.13 5.22
CA HIS A 104 -7.22 2.39 3.87
C HIS A 104 -7.93 3.74 3.81
N PHE A 105 -7.50 4.57 2.87
CA PHE A 105 -8.12 5.87 2.57
C PHE A 105 -8.90 5.78 1.26
N ARG A 106 -10.17 6.19 1.30
CA ARG A 106 -10.98 6.40 0.10
C ARG A 106 -11.36 7.86 -0.02
N PHE A 107 -11.00 8.46 -1.15
CA PHE A 107 -11.40 9.80 -1.53
C PHE A 107 -12.42 9.73 -2.67
N TRP A 108 -13.44 10.58 -2.65
CA TRP A 108 -14.33 10.77 -3.79
C TRP A 108 -14.88 12.20 -3.81
N ALA A 109 -15.13 12.69 -5.02
CA ALA A 109 -15.66 14.02 -5.25
C ALA A 109 -16.43 14.05 -6.57
N GLN A 110 -17.37 14.97 -6.70
CA GLN A 110 -18.06 15.21 -7.97
C GLN A 110 -17.33 16.30 -8.75
N LYS A 111 -16.96 16.01 -9.99
CA LYS A 111 -16.44 17.04 -10.92
C LYS A 111 -17.51 18.10 -11.14
N GLN A 112 -17.16 19.36 -10.93
CA GLN A 112 -17.99 20.48 -11.32
C GLN A 112 -17.83 20.68 -12.83
N LEU A 113 -18.94 20.72 -13.55
CA LEU A 113 -18.95 21.20 -14.92
C LEU A 113 -18.85 22.73 -14.82
N SER A 114 -17.75 23.28 -15.33
CA SER A 114 -17.62 24.70 -15.61
C SER A 114 -18.76 25.17 -16.50
#